data_AF-A0A923G475-F1
#
_entry.id   AF-A0A923G475-F1
#
_cell.length_a   1.000
_cell.length_b   1.000
_cell.length_c   1.000
_cell.angle_alpha   90.00
_cell.angle_beta   90.00
_cell.angle_gamma   90.00
#
_symmetry.space_group_name_H-M   'P 1'
#
loop_
_entity.id
_entity.type
_entity.pdbx_description
1 polymer ?
#
loop_
_entity_poly.entity_id
_entity_poly.type
_entity_poly.pdbx_seq_one_letter_code
_entity_poly.pdbx_strand_id
1 'polypeptide(L)'
;MFIERHIQRHQLPCVLKVFNRCTDQQIGYLGNASEDGLMLISQLPVLVGPDFELQLRVPLAGGGLQFINLTASCLWCREDETPGHFDAGFMLLQAPQEYDEFVRSLRDFFSFRPMNASA
;
A
#
# COMPACT_ATOMS: atom_id res chain seq x y z
N MET A 1 -8.48 23.23 4.54
CA MET A 1 -7.16 23.45 3.90
C MET A 1 -6.66 22.07 3.48
N PHE A 2 -6.76 21.73 2.20
CA PHE A 2 -6.34 20.42 1.69
C PHE A 2 -4.82 20.47 1.51
N ILE A 3 -4.08 19.81 2.39
CA ILE A 3 -2.64 19.64 2.21
C ILE A 3 -2.48 18.51 1.19
N GLU A 4 -2.10 18.84 -0.04
CA GLU A 4 -1.78 17.84 -1.06
C GLU A 4 -0.63 16.96 -0.54
N ARG A 5 -0.93 15.68 -0.34
CA ARG A 5 0.02 14.68 0.14
C ARG A 5 0.92 14.24 -1.01
N HIS A 6 2.07 14.88 -1.16
CA HIS A 6 3.10 14.44 -2.09
C HIS A 6 4.08 13.47 -1.44
N ILE A 7 4.13 12.23 -1.96
CA ILE A 7 5.14 11.24 -1.59
C ILE A 7 6.48 11.70 -2.17
N GLN A 8 7.53 11.74 -1.36
CA GLN A 8 8.89 11.98 -1.83
C GLN A 8 9.60 10.65 -2.11
N ARG A 9 10.53 10.62 -3.08
CA ARG A 9 11.17 9.37 -3.55
C ARG A 9 11.86 8.58 -2.43
N HIS A 10 12.44 9.25 -1.44
CA HIS A 10 13.08 8.59 -0.30
C HIS A 10 12.08 8.04 0.73
N GLN A 11 10.82 8.48 0.71
CA GLN A 11 9.76 7.95 1.57
C GLN A 11 9.15 6.66 1.01
N LEU A 12 9.33 6.41 -0.29
CA LEU A 12 8.72 5.28 -1.00
C LEU A 12 8.97 3.92 -0.30
N PRO A 13 10.20 3.56 0.11
CA PRO A 13 10.43 2.28 0.79
C PRO A 13 9.73 2.14 2.15
N CYS A 14 9.37 3.26 2.80
CA CYS A 14 8.65 3.26 4.06
C CYS A 14 7.14 3.11 3.84
N VAL A 15 6.57 3.90 2.93
CA VAL A 15 5.11 3.91 2.65
C VAL A 15 4.60 2.63 2.00
N LEU A 16 5.49 1.85 1.38
CA LEU A 16 5.14 0.58 0.77
C LEU A 16 5.11 -0.58 1.78
N LYS A 17 5.44 -0.40 3.06
CA LYS A 17 5.38 -1.50 4.03
C LYS A 17 3.95 -1.75 4.49
N VAL A 18 3.56 -3.03 4.51
CA VAL A 18 2.27 -3.48 5.02
C VAL A 18 2.49 -4.28 6.30
N PHE A 19 1.71 -3.96 7.32
CA PHE A 19 1.77 -4.59 8.65
C PHE A 19 0.51 -5.37 8.94
N ASN A 20 0.64 -6.50 9.62
CA ASN A 20 -0.47 -7.17 10.26
C ASN A 20 -0.80 -6.42 11.56
N ARG A 21 -2.00 -5.85 11.66
CA ARG A 21 -2.44 -5.04 12.80
C ARG A 21 -2.65 -5.85 14.07
N CYS A 22 -2.93 -7.16 13.96
CA CYS A 22 -3.10 -8.03 15.11
C CYS A 22 -1.77 -8.37 15.78
N THR A 23 -0.68 -8.50 15.01
CA THR A 23 0.64 -8.89 15.53
C THR A 23 1.64 -7.75 15.57
N ASP A 24 1.32 -6.61 14.97
CA ASP A 24 2.20 -5.46 14.72
C ASP A 24 3.45 -5.78 13.88
N GLN A 25 3.49 -6.96 13.25
CA GLN A 25 4.61 -7.40 12.42
C GLN A 25 4.41 -7.02 10.96
N GLN A 26 5.51 -6.69 10.28
CA GLN A 26 5.48 -6.47 8.84
C GLN A 26 5.13 -7.79 8.13
N ILE A 27 4.09 -7.79 7.31
CA ILE A 27 3.65 -8.97 6.54
C ILE A 27 4.21 -8.95 5.11
N GLY A 28 4.55 -7.77 4.59
CA GLY A 28 5.15 -7.65 3.27
C GLY A 28 5.25 -6.21 2.78
N TYR A 29 5.23 -6.06 1.45
CA TYR A 29 5.27 -4.79 0.75
C TYR A 29 4.07 -4.66 -0.18
N LEU A 30 3.61 -3.43 -0.38
CA LEU A 30 2.59 -3.09 -1.33
C LEU A 30 3.16 -3.21 -2.75
N GLY A 31 2.64 -4.15 -3.54
CA GLY A 31 2.98 -4.33 -4.94
C GLY A 31 2.11 -3.48 -5.86
N ASN A 32 0.81 -3.41 -5.58
CA ASN A 32 -0.12 -2.49 -6.25
C ASN A 32 -1.24 -2.04 -5.29
N ALA A 33 -1.92 -0.97 -5.66
CA ALA A 33 -3.08 -0.47 -4.94
C ALA A 33 -4.10 0.13 -5.91
N SER A 34 -5.36 -0.05 -5.59
CA SER A 34 -6.54 0.47 -6.28
C SER A 34 -7.55 0.92 -5.23
N GLU A 35 -8.65 1.56 -5.62
CA GLU A 35 -9.67 2.03 -4.67
C GLU A 35 -10.34 0.85 -3.90
N ASP A 36 -10.45 -0.33 -4.54
CA ASP A 36 -11.17 -1.49 -3.98
C ASP A 36 -10.25 -2.59 -3.42
N GLY A 37 -8.93 -2.44 -3.52
CA GLY A 37 -8.03 -3.56 -3.27
C GLY A 37 -6.55 -3.24 -3.39
N LEU A 38 -5.72 -4.17 -2.94
CA LEU A 38 -4.27 -4.10 -3.00
C LEU A 38 -3.64 -5.45 -3.30
N MET A 39 -2.40 -5.41 -3.77
CA MET A 39 -1.54 -6.58 -3.87
C MET A 39 -0.40 -6.47 -2.86
N LEU A 40 -0.20 -7.55 -2.11
CA LEU A 40 0.90 -7.72 -1.17
C LEU A 40 1.96 -8.63 -1.79
N ILE A 41 3.22 -8.22 -1.66
CA ILE A 41 4.40 -9.04 -1.94
C ILE A 41 4.99 -9.46 -0.60
N SER A 42 5.06 -10.76 -0.32
CA SER A 42 5.54 -11.33 0.95
C SER A 42 6.58 -12.43 0.73
N GLN A 43 7.39 -12.73 1.74
CA GLN A 43 8.32 -13.88 1.71
C GLN A 43 7.66 -15.19 2.12
N LEU A 44 6.50 -15.11 2.77
CA LEU A 44 5.71 -16.25 3.19
C LEU A 44 4.36 -16.22 2.47
N PRO A 45 3.82 -17.39 2.07
CA PRO A 45 2.50 -17.45 1.47
C PRO A 45 1.45 -16.96 2.45
N VAL A 46 0.44 -16.25 1.93
CA VAL A 46 -0.70 -15.78 2.70
C VAL A 46 -1.89 -16.71 2.49
N LEU A 47 -2.64 -16.96 3.57
CA LEU A 47 -3.83 -17.80 3.53
C LEU A 47 -4.96 -17.11 2.75
N VAL A 48 -5.50 -17.79 1.74
CA VAL A 48 -6.64 -17.35 0.94
C VAL A 48 -7.95 -17.63 1.68
N GLY A 49 -8.89 -16.68 1.68
CA GLY A 49 -10.23 -16.83 2.26
C GLY A 49 -10.49 -15.99 3.52
N PRO A 50 -9.61 -15.98 4.55
CA PRO A 50 -9.82 -15.16 5.73
C PRO A 50 -9.74 -13.66 5.46
N ASP A 51 -10.35 -12.90 6.38
CA ASP A 51 -10.17 -11.46 6.48
C ASP A 51 -8.91 -11.14 7.29
N PHE A 52 -8.13 -10.19 6.79
CA PHE A 52 -6.91 -9.71 7.39
C PHE A 52 -7.08 -8.27 7.87
N GLU A 53 -6.53 -8.02 9.05
CA GLU A 53 -6.38 -6.69 9.61
C GLU A 53 -5.00 -6.15 9.22
N LEU A 54 -4.96 -5.30 8.21
CA LEU A 54 -3.74 -4.72 7.64
C LEU A 54 -3.59 -3.26 8.08
N GLN A 55 -2.34 -2.79 8.09
CA GLN A 55 -2.02 -1.39 8.35
C GLN A 55 -0.91 -0.90 7.43
N LEU A 56 -1.13 0.26 6.81
CA LEU A 56 -0.09 1.06 6.16
C LEU A 56 0.38 2.14 7.11
N ARG A 57 1.68 2.43 7.11
CA ARG A 57 2.30 3.45 7.96
C ARG A 57 2.95 4.51 7.08
N VAL A 58 2.27 5.65 6.94
CA VAL A 58 2.66 6.72 6.01
C VAL A 58 3.33 7.87 6.78
N PRO A 59 4.58 8.26 6.47
CA PRO A 59 5.23 9.40 7.09
C PRO A 59 4.51 10.72 6.77
N LEU A 60 4.41 11.59 7.77
CA LEU A 60 3.86 12.95 7.61
C LEU A 60 4.98 13.98 7.44
N ALA A 61 4.71 15.05 6.67
CA ALA A 61 5.69 16.10 6.38
C ALA A 61 6.19 16.85 7.64
N GLY A 62 5.38 16.91 8.71
CA GLY A 62 5.73 17.50 10.01
C GLY A 62 6.38 16.52 10.99
N GLY A 63 6.73 15.31 10.55
CA GLY A 63 7.14 14.20 11.43
C GLY A 63 5.95 13.36 11.92
N GLY A 64 6.25 12.15 12.38
CA GLY A 64 5.25 11.17 12.79
C GLY A 64 4.74 10.28 11.66
N LEU A 65 3.80 9.40 12.00
CA LEU A 65 3.19 8.43 11.09
C LEU A 65 1.66 8.58 11.13
N GLN A 66 1.04 8.57 9.96
CA GLN A 66 -0.37 8.25 9.80
C GLN A 66 -0.51 6.75 9.63
N PHE A 67 -1.48 6.18 10.35
CA PHE A 67 -1.85 4.78 10.20
C PHE A 67 -3.13 4.65 9.40
N ILE A 68 -3.07 3.90 8.31
CA ILE A 68 -4.23 3.58 7.48
C ILE A 68 -4.56 2.12 7.77
N ASN A 69 -5.65 1.89 8.49
CA ASN A 69 -6.09 0.56 8.86
C ASN A 69 -7.07 0.02 7.81
N LEU A 70 -6.86 -1.23 7.38
CA LEU A 70 -7.63 -1.87 6.33
C LEU A 70 -8.10 -3.24 6.82
N THR A 71 -9.37 -3.57 6.58
CA THR A 71 -9.86 -4.94 6.68
C THR A 71 -10.03 -5.46 5.25
N ALA A 72 -9.36 -6.57 4.93
CA ALA A 72 -9.27 -7.06 3.54
C ALA A 72 -9.27 -8.59 3.45
N SER A 73 -9.99 -9.18 2.48
CA SER A 73 -9.99 -10.62 2.23
C SER A 73 -8.94 -10.98 1.18
N CYS A 74 -8.11 -11.98 1.45
CA CYS A 74 -7.18 -12.50 0.45
C CYS A 74 -7.93 -13.39 -0.56
N LEU A 75 -7.88 -13.02 -1.84
CA LEU A 75 -8.57 -13.72 -2.93
C LEU A 75 -7.71 -14.79 -3.60
N TRP A 76 -6.39 -14.57 -3.64
CA TRP A 76 -5.43 -15.48 -4.25
C TRP A 76 -4.04 -15.25 -3.67
N CYS A 77 -3.20 -16.28 -3.68
CA CYS A 77 -1.78 -16.21 -3.36
C CYS A 77 -1.01 -17.13 -4.31
N ARG A 78 0.08 -16.63 -4.91
CA ARG A 78 0.93 -17.36 -5.85
C ARG A 78 2.39 -16.97 -5.66
N GLU A 79 3.30 -17.88 -5.97
CA GLU A 79 4.73 -17.55 -6.04
C GLU A 79 4.96 -16.51 -7.17
N ASP A 80 5.79 -15.52 -6.89
CA ASP A 80 6.24 -14.51 -7.85
C ASP A 80 7.34 -15.09 -8.77
N GLU A 81 7.69 -14.38 -9.84
CA GLU A 81 8.84 -14.70 -10.68
C GLU A 81 10.16 -14.75 -9.89
N THR A 82 10.23 -14.04 -8.76
CA THR A 82 11.34 -14.12 -7.80
C THR A 82 11.12 -15.30 -6.85
N PRO A 83 11.96 -16.37 -6.89
CA PRO A 83 11.78 -17.53 -6.03
C PRO A 83 11.79 -17.16 -4.54
N GLY A 84 10.87 -17.74 -3.77
CA GLY A 84 10.71 -17.44 -2.35
C GLY A 84 9.95 -16.14 -2.04
N HIS A 85 9.37 -15.49 -3.05
CA HIS A 85 8.43 -14.40 -2.88
C HIS A 85 7.04 -14.81 -3.37
N PHE A 86 6.01 -14.23 -2.77
CA PHE A 86 4.61 -14.52 -3.08
C PHE A 86 3.86 -13.23 -3.33
N ASP A 87 3.08 -13.20 -4.39
CA ASP A 87 2.06 -12.20 -4.62
C ASP A 87 0.75 -12.69 -4.00
N ALA A 88 0.07 -11.80 -3.28
CA ALA A 88 -1.27 -12.04 -2.77
C ALA A 88 -2.19 -10.86 -3.09
N GLY A 89 -3.33 -11.14 -3.73
CA GLY A 89 -4.34 -10.13 -4.05
C GLY A 89 -5.40 -10.05 -2.97
N PHE A 90 -5.70 -8.82 -2.54
CA PHE A 90 -6.68 -8.53 -1.52
C PHE A 90 -7.79 -7.63 -2.06
N MET A 91 -9.01 -7.95 -1.67
CA MET A 91 -10.17 -7.06 -1.79
C MET A 91 -10.42 -6.41 -0.45
N LEU A 92 -10.64 -5.09 -0.44
CA LEU A 92 -11.03 -4.37 0.76
C LEU A 92 -12.50 -4.66 1.08
N LEU A 93 -12.81 -4.94 2.35
CA LEU A 93 -14.20 -5.03 2.80
C LEU A 93 -14.81 -3.63 2.89
N GLN A 94 -13.99 -2.64 3.27
CA GLN A 94 -14.33 -1.23 3.27
C GLN A 94 -13.06 -0.41 3.02
N ALA A 95 -13.08 0.48 2.04
CA ALA A 95 -12.02 1.44 1.81
C ALA A 95 -12.24 2.68 2.69
N PRO A 96 -11.33 2.99 3.64
CA PRO A 96 -11.39 4.23 4.39
C PRO A 96 -10.90 5.40 3.51
N GLN A 97 -11.38 6.62 3.79
CA GLN A 97 -11.01 7.81 3.01
C GLN A 97 -9.49 8.01 2.93
N GLU A 98 -8.77 7.70 4.01
CA GLU A 98 -7.31 7.82 4.08
C GLU A 98 -6.61 6.90 3.08
N TYR A 99 -7.22 5.76 2.76
CA TYR A 99 -6.71 4.84 1.76
C TYR A 99 -6.91 5.38 0.34
N ASP A 100 -8.07 5.97 0.05
CA ASP A 100 -8.31 6.63 -1.24
C ASP A 100 -7.32 7.78 -1.47
N GLU A 101 -7.07 8.59 -0.44
CA GLU A 101 -6.06 9.64 -0.47
C GLU A 101 -4.67 9.06 -0.75
N PHE A 102 -4.33 7.94 -0.10
CA PHE A 102 -3.06 7.25 -0.30
C PHE A 102 -2.90 6.72 -1.74
N VAL A 103 -3.93 6.08 -2.29
CA VAL A 103 -3.95 5.59 -3.68
C VAL A 103 -3.79 6.75 -4.66
N ARG A 104 -4.45 7.89 -4.42
CA ARG A 104 -4.29 9.11 -5.22
C ARG A 104 -2.85 9.65 -5.14
N SER A 105 -2.27 9.72 -3.94
CA SER A 105 -0.87 10.13 -3.77
C SER A 105 0.12 9.23 -4.51
N LEU A 106 -0.10 7.90 -4.52
CA LEU A 106 0.70 6.97 -5.32
C LEU A 106 0.54 7.23 -6.82
N ARG A 107 -0.70 7.42 -7.29
CA ARG A 107 -1.01 7.74 -8.69
C ARG A 107 -0.29 9.01 -9.12
N ASP A 108 -0.33 10.06 -8.31
CA ASP A 108 0.35 11.34 -8.58
C ASP A 108 1.88 11.18 -8.58
N PHE A 109 2.41 10.36 -7.68
CA PHE A 109 3.85 10.09 -7.58
C PHE A 109 4.39 9.35 -8.81
N PHE A 110 3.66 8.34 -9.31
CA PHE A 110 4.07 7.55 -10.48
C PHE A 110 3.63 8.15 -11.82
N SER A 111 2.86 9.24 -11.80
CA SER A 111 2.44 9.91 -13.03
C SER A 111 3.61 10.63 -13.70
N PHE A 112 3.72 10.47 -15.02
CA PHE A 112 4.67 11.23 -15.81
C PHE A 112 4.18 12.68 -15.97
N ARG A 113 4.72 13.56 -15.14
CA ARG A 113 4.86 15.02 -15.35
C ARG A 113 5.41 15.36 -16.74
N PRO A 114 4.68 15.80 -17.79
CA PRO A 114 5.37 16.40 -18.93
C PRO A 114 6.17 17.59 -18.37
N MET A 115 7.49 17.61 -18.57
CA MET A 115 8.21 18.87 -18.41
C MET A 115 7.56 19.83 -19.39
N ASN A 116 6.91 20.88 -18.89
CA ASN A 116 6.56 22.01 -19.74
C ASN A 116 7.84 22.36 -20.50
N ALA A 117 7.83 22.09 -21.80
CA ALA A 117 8.86 22.56 -22.70
C ALA A 117 8.77 24.07 -22.63
N SER A 118 9.66 24.66 -21.84
CA SER A 118 9.98 26.07 -21.94
C SER A 118 10.49 26.28 -23.37
N ALA A 119 9.61 26.78 -24.24
CA ALA A 119 9.95 27.44 -25.48
C ALA A 119 9.93 28.95 -25.24
#